data_AF-A0AA86T0C9-F1
#
_entry.id   AF-A0AA86T0C9-F1
#
_cell.length_a   1.000
_cell.length_b   1.000
_cell.length_c   1.000
_cell.angle_alpha   90.00
_cell.angle_beta   90.00
_cell.angle_gamma   90.00
#
_symmetry.space_group_name_H-M   'P 1'
#
loop_
_entity.id
_entity.type
_entity.pdbx_description
1 polymer ?
#
loop_
_entity_poly.entity_id
_entity_poly.type
_entity_poly.pdbx_seq_one_letter_code
_entity_poly.pdbx_strand_id
1 'polypeptide(L)'
;MEVAVLGAKCLRLNGEERPSMKEVAMELEGMKLMEKHPWINTDQNLEEAQYLLREASPSVYEPGDSSSHQFTGVDSINDHSG
;
A
#
# COMPACT_ATOMS: atom_id res chain seq x y z
N MET A 1 -22.36 -1.81 6.59
CA MET A 1 -22.37 -0.32 6.61
C MET A 1 -21.42 0.27 7.64
N GLU A 2 -21.00 -0.51 8.66
CA GLU A 2 -20.13 -0.05 9.75
C GLU A 2 -18.79 0.53 9.29
N VAL A 3 -18.12 -0.11 8.31
CA VAL A 3 -16.87 0.40 7.73
C VAL A 3 -17.05 1.78 7.08
N ALA A 4 -18.18 2.02 6.40
CA ALA A 4 -18.44 3.31 5.77
C ALA A 4 -18.67 4.41 6.82
N VAL A 5 -19.33 4.08 7.93
CA VAL A 5 -19.50 5.00 9.07
C VAL A 5 -18.15 5.33 9.70
N LEU A 6 -17.28 4.33 9.89
CA LEU A 6 -15.92 4.54 10.39
C LEU A 6 -15.10 5.42 9.43
N GLY A 7 -15.19 5.16 8.12
CA GLY A 7 -14.57 6.00 7.08
C GLY A 7 -15.03 7.46 7.16
N ALA A 8 -16.33 7.70 7.36
CA ALA A 8 -16.86 9.05 7.53
C ALA A 8 -16.29 9.76 8.78
N LYS A 9 -16.06 9.03 9.88
CA LYS A 9 -15.40 9.58 11.08
C LYS A 9 -13.94 9.98 10.78
N CYS A 10 -13.20 9.15 10.05
CA CYS A 10 -11.81 9.42 9.68
C CYS A 10 -11.66 10.61 8.73
N LEU A 11 -12.67 10.89 7.90
CA LEU A 11 -12.68 11.97 6.90
C LEU A 11 -13.21 13.31 7.44
N ARG A 12 -13.43 13.44 8.76
CA ARG A 12 -13.86 14.72 9.36
C ARG A 12 -12.89 15.85 9.03
N LEU A 13 -13.43 17.04 8.77
CA LEU A 13 -12.63 18.22 8.41
C LEU A 13 -11.78 18.68 9.60
N ASN A 14 -12.36 18.66 10.80
CA ASN A 14 -11.64 18.95 12.04
C ASN A 14 -10.81 17.74 12.47
N GLY A 15 -9.49 17.92 12.57
CA GLY A 15 -8.56 16.86 12.96
C GLY A 15 -8.80 16.31 14.35
N GLU A 16 -9.21 17.16 15.30
CA GLU A 16 -9.47 16.79 16.70
C GLU A 16 -10.70 15.87 16.86
N GLU A 17 -11.59 15.84 15.85
CA GLU A 17 -12.74 14.95 15.85
C GLU A 17 -12.47 13.60 15.19
N ARG A 18 -11.32 13.45 14.52
CA ARG A 18 -10.96 12.18 13.90
C ARG A 18 -10.57 11.19 15.00
N PRO A 19 -10.98 9.93 14.88
CA PRO A 19 -10.55 8.90 15.81
C PRO A 19 -9.03 8.69 15.70
N SER A 20 -8.40 8.31 16.81
CA SER A 20 -7.03 7.83 16.81
C SER A 20 -6.93 6.51 16.05
N MET A 21 -5.75 6.20 15.51
CA MET A 21 -5.53 4.92 14.83
C MET A 21 -5.79 3.71 15.76
N LYS A 22 -5.57 3.89 17.08
CA LYS A 22 -5.89 2.87 18.08
C LYS A 22 -7.40 2.59 18.13
N GLU A 23 -8.23 3.63 18.13
CA GLU A 23 -9.69 3.49 18.10
C GLU A 23 -10.17 2.88 16.79
N VAL A 24 -9.60 3.31 15.66
CA VAL A 24 -9.89 2.74 14.34
C VAL A 24 -9.58 1.24 14.32
N ALA A 25 -8.41 0.83 14.82
CA ALA A 25 -8.02 -0.58 14.90
C ALA A 25 -8.98 -1.39 15.78
N MET A 26 -9.32 -0.89 16.97
CA MET A 26 -10.27 -1.57 17.86
C MET A 26 -11.67 -1.71 17.25
N GLU A 27 -12.18 -0.68 16.57
CA GLU A 27 -13.49 -0.73 15.91
C GLU A 27 -13.48 -1.75 14.76
N LEU A 28 -12.40 -1.79 13.95
CA LEU A 28 -12.23 -2.77 12.86
C LEU A 28 -12.07 -4.21 13.35
N GLU A 29 -11.35 -4.43 14.45
CA GLU A 29 -11.23 -5.75 15.07
C GLU A 29 -12.59 -6.26 15.56
N GLY A 30 -13.42 -5.38 16.14
CA GLY A 30 -14.79 -5.69 16.51
C GLY A 30 -15.66 -6.08 15.32
N MET A 31 -15.56 -5.35 14.20
CA MET A 31 -16.30 -5.65 12.96
C MET A 31 -15.89 -7.01 12.38
N LYS A 32 -14.58 -7.31 12.38
CA LYS A 32 -14.03 -8.60 11.92
C LYS A 32 -14.57 -9.79 12.71
N LEU A 33 -14.90 -9.59 13.99
CA LEU A 33 -15.47 -10.63 14.85
C LEU A 33 -16.98 -10.82 14.62
N MET A 34 -17.68 -9.76 14.23
CA MET A 34 -19.14 -9.75 14.04
C MET A 34 -19.55 -10.29 12.66
N GLU A 35 -18.74 -10.06 11.63
CA GLU A 35 -18.92 -10.66 10.32
C GLU A 35 -18.02 -11.88 10.15
N LYS A 36 -18.59 -13.08 10.32
CA LYS A 36 -17.96 -14.33 9.86
C LYS A 36 -18.02 -14.39 8.32
N HIS A 37 -17.37 -13.44 7.65
CA HIS A 37 -17.33 -13.41 6.19
C HIS A 37 -16.48 -14.57 5.66
N PRO A 38 -16.87 -15.20 4.54
CA PRO A 38 -16.10 -16.29 3.93
C PRO A 38 -14.63 -15.93 3.62
N TRP A 39 -14.34 -14.64 3.42
CA TRP A 39 -13.00 -14.10 3.18
C TRP A 39 -12.04 -14.26 4.37
N ILE A 40 -12.54 -14.51 5.59
CA ILE A 40 -11.72 -14.76 6.78
C ILE A 40 -11.17 -16.20 6.82
N ASN A 41 -11.59 -17.09 5.90
CA ASN A 41 -10.87 -18.34 5.67
C ASN A 41 -9.54 -18.03 4.96
N THR A 42 -8.52 -17.74 5.77
CA THR A 42 -7.14 -17.45 5.38
C THR A 42 -6.58 -18.45 4.36
N ASP A 43 -7.09 -19.69 4.33
CA ASP A 43 -6.63 -20.74 3.42
C ASP A 43 -7.08 -20.56 1.96
N GLN A 44 -8.26 -19.99 1.69
CA GLN A 44 -8.76 -19.81 0.31
C GLN A 44 -8.24 -18.53 -0.35
N ASN A 45 -7.90 -17.51 0.45
CA ASN A 45 -7.44 -16.22 -0.06
C ASN A 45 -5.94 -16.21 -0.44
N LEU A 46 -5.13 -17.08 0.16
CA LEU A 46 -3.69 -17.08 -0.04
C LEU A 46 -3.30 -17.43 -1.49
N GLU A 47 -3.97 -18.41 -2.10
CA GLU A 47 -3.68 -18.85 -3.47
C GLU A 47 -4.08 -17.77 -4.48
N GLU A 48 -5.31 -17.24 -4.40
CA GLU A 48 -5.76 -16.13 -5.26
C GLU A 48 -4.88 -14.87 -5.12
N ALA A 49 -4.50 -14.50 -3.88
CA ALA A 49 -3.61 -13.37 -3.65
C ALA A 49 -2.23 -13.60 -4.29
N GLN A 50 -1.69 -14.81 -4.21
CA GLN A 50 -0.43 -15.17 -4.86
C GLN A 50 -0.52 -15.11 -6.39
N TYR A 51 -1.62 -15.59 -7.00
CA TYR A 51 -1.83 -15.48 -8.44
C TYR A 51 -1.89 -14.02 -8.92
N LEU A 52 -2.66 -13.16 -8.24
CA LEU A 52 -2.79 -11.75 -8.59
C LEU A 52 -1.47 -10.97 -8.39
N LEU A 53 -0.69 -11.29 -7.35
CA LEU A 53 0.63 -10.69 -7.12
C LEU A 53 1.67 -11.16 -8.14
N ARG A 54 1.58 -12.41 -8.62
CA ARG A 54 2.46 -12.95 -9.66
C ARG A 54 2.25 -12.24 -11.00
N GLU A 55 1.01 -11.93 -11.37
CA GLU A 55 0.69 -11.20 -12.60
C GLU A 55 1.16 -9.73 -12.57
N ALA A 56 1.29 -9.14 -11.37
CA ALA A 56 1.78 -7.77 -11.20
C ALA A 56 3.32 -7.63 -11.25
N SER A 57 4.07 -8.74 -11.40
CA SER A 57 5.53 -8.67 -11.49
C SER A 57 5.98 -8.20 -12.89
N PRO A 58 6.70 -7.06 -13.03
CA PRO A 58 7.25 -6.67 -14.31
C PRO A 58 8.36 -7.65 -14.69
N SER A 59 8.33 -8.13 -15.94
CA SER A 59 9.27 -9.10 -16.49
C SER A 59 10.72 -8.74 -16.14
N VAL A 60 11.44 -9.72 -15.59
CA VAL A 60 12.87 -9.69 -15.28
C VAL A 60 13.64 -9.13 -16.48
N TYR A 61 14.20 -7.92 -16.35
CA TYR A 61 15.34 -7.54 -17.16
C TYR A 61 16.57 -8.20 -16.52
N GLU A 62 17.08 -9.24 -17.17
CA GLU A 62 18.29 -9.97 -16.79
C GLU A 62 19.49 -9.00 -16.63
N PRO A 63 20.07 -8.87 -15.43
CA PRO A 63 21.28 -8.07 -15.24
C PRO A 63 22.48 -8.85 -15.76
N GLY A 64 22.94 -8.51 -16.98
CA GLY A 64 24.22 -8.96 -17.51
C GLY A 64 25.36 -8.42 -16.65
N ASP A 65 26.01 -9.30 -15.91
CA ASP A 65 27.14 -8.96 -15.05
C ASP A 65 28.41 -8.85 -15.89
N SER A 66 28.87 -7.62 -16.15
CA SER A 66 30.23 -7.36 -16.62
C SER A 66 30.72 -5.99 -16.13
N SER A 67 31.20 -6.00 -14.88
CA SER A 67 32.33 -5.25 -14.33
C SER A 67 32.57 -3.78 -14.75
N SER A 68 32.38 -2.93 -13.74
CA SER A 68 33.26 -1.81 -13.33
C SER A 68 33.04 -0.39 -13.87
N HIS A 69 33.15 0.53 -12.90
CA HIS A 69 33.53 1.94 -12.96
C HIS A 69 32.45 3.03 -13.16
N GLN A 70 32.17 3.66 -12.01
CA GLN A 70 32.02 5.12 -11.80
C GLN A 70 30.65 5.77 -12.03
N PHE A 71 29.94 5.83 -10.91
CA PHE A 71 28.98 6.87 -10.56
C PHE A 71 29.64 8.27 -10.61
N THR A 72 29.08 9.19 -11.41
CA THR A 72 28.67 10.56 -11.04
C THR A 72 28.21 11.28 -12.30
N GLY A 73 26.91 11.47 -12.46
CA GLY A 73 26.32 12.31 -13.50
C GLY A 73 25.19 13.12 -12.88
N VAL A 74 25.55 14.21 -12.21
CA VAL A 74 24.62 15.27 -11.83
C VAL A 74 24.54 16.21 -13.03
N ASP A 75 23.36 16.30 -13.65
CA ASP A 75 23.08 17.23 -14.75
C ASP A 75 23.19 18.68 -14.24
N SER A 76 24.27 19.36 -14.59
CA SER A 76 24.40 20.81 -14.45
C SER A 76 23.76 21.49 -15.67
N ILE A 77 22.62 22.15 -15.46
CA ILE A 77 22.03 23.08 -16.43
C ILE A 77 22.97 24.30 -16.54
N ASN A 78 23.67 24.43 -17.67
CA ASN A 78 24.43 25.63 -17.98
C ASN A 78 23.53 26.63 -18.72
N ASP A 79 23.16 27.71 -18.03
CA ASP A 79 22.39 28.82 -18.58
C ASP A 79 23.30 29.61 -19.55
N HIS A 80 22.92 29.68 -20.83
CA HIS A 80 23.69 30.43 -21.84
C HIS A 80 23.22 31.88 -21.84
N SER A 81 24.02 32.77 -21.25
CA SER A 81 23.94 34.20 -21.53
C SER A 81 24.87 34.55 -22.70
N GLY A 82 24.30 35.11 -23.76
CA GLY A 82 24.98 35.74 -24.89
C GLY A 82 24.12 36.88 -25.40
#